data_AF-G6C248-F1
#
_entry.id   AF-G6C248-F1
#
_cell.length_a   1.000
_cell.length_b   1.000
_cell.length_c   1.000
_cell.angle_alpha   90.00
_cell.angle_beta   90.00
_cell.angle_gamma   90.00
#
_symmetry.space_group_name_H-M   'P 1'
#
loop_
_entity.id
_entity.type
_entity.pdbx_description
1 polymer ?
#
loop_
_entity_poly.entity_id
_entity_poly.type
_entity_poly.pdbx_seq_one_letter_code
_entity_poly.pdbx_strand_id
1 'polypeptide(L)' 'MVLHYSKDGSIIMKLNIGGKTFNEIFYSEIDYKKFILSL' A
#
# COMPACT_ATOMS: atom_id res chain seq x y z
N MET A 1 9.36 -0.83 3.60
CA MET A 1 8.14 -0.55 2.81
C MET A 1 8.59 -0.11 1.42
N VAL A 2 7.97 -0.65 0.37
CA VAL A 2 8.22 -0.27 -1.03
C VAL A 2 6.89 0.17 -1.63
N LEU A 3 6.88 1.31 -2.32
CA LEU A 3 5.72 1.88 -2.98
C LEU A 3 6.03 2.08 -4.47
N HIS A 4 5.08 1.70 -5.32
CA HIS A 4 5.09 2.05 -6.74
C HIS A 4 3.82 2.81 -7.08
N TYR A 5 3.99 3.97 -7.69
CA TYR A 5 2.90 4.78 -8.21
C TYR A 5 2.77 4.52 -9.71
N SER A 6 1.62 4.01 -10.11
CA SER A 6 1.30 3.73 -11.50
C SER A 6 0.79 4.98 -12.22
N LYS A 7 0.87 4.99 -13.55
CA LYS A 7 0.38 6.10 -14.39
C LYS A 7 -1.13 6.33 -14.30
N ASP A 8 -1.89 5.30 -13.91
CA ASP A 8 -3.34 5.36 -13.68
C ASP A 8 -3.72 5.88 -12.29
N GLY A 9 -2.73 6.27 -11.47
CA GLY A 9 -2.93 6.74 -10.10
C GLY A 9 -3.05 5.63 -9.06
N SER A 10 -2.94 4.35 -9.45
CA SER A 10 -2.89 3.25 -8.48
C SER A 10 -1.57 3.23 -7.71
N ILE A 11 -1.63 2.77 -6.46
CA ILE A 11 -0.52 2.66 -5.52
C ILE A 11 -0.34 1.18 -5.20
N ILE A 12 0.80 0.62 -5.60
CA ILE A 12 1.18 -0.75 -5.29
C ILE A 12 2.11 -0.70 -4.08
N MET A 13 1.73 -1.36 -3.00
CA MET A 13 2.48 -1.36 -1.75
C MET A 13 2.96 -2.77 -1.40
N LYS A 14 4.27 -2.87 -1.11
CA LYS A 14 4.87 -4.05 -0.48
C LYS A 14 5.46 -3.68 0.88
N LEU A 15 4.90 -4.25 1.94
CA LEU A 15 5.31 -3.98 3.32
C LEU A 15 5.69 -5.29 4.03
N ASN A 16 6.89 -5.33 4.60
CA ASN A 16 7.35 -6.43 5.46
C ASN A 16 7.48 -5.91 6.88
N ILE A 17 6.71 -6.47 7.83
CA ILE A 17 6.76 -6.12 9.25
C ILE A 17 6.49 -7.35 10.11
N GLY A 18 7.32 -7.59 11.13
CA GLY A 18 7.13 -8.71 12.07
C GLY A 18 7.06 -10.09 11.42
N GLY A 19 7.77 -10.31 10.30
CA GLY A 19 7.72 -11.57 9.53
C GLY A 19 6.48 -11.73 8.65
N LYS A 20 5.53 -10.80 8.68
CA LYS A 20 4.39 -10.75 7.76
C LYS A 20 4.72 -9.88 6.54
N THR A 21 4.25 -10.32 5.38
CA THR A 21 4.35 -9.58 4.11
C THR A 21 2.95 -9.16 3.68
N PHE A 22 2.75 -7.86 3.47
CA PHE A 22 1.54 -7.28 2.89
C PHE A 22 1.85 -6.84 1.46
N ASN A 23 1.01 -7.25 0.51
CA ASN A 23 1.14 -6.90 -0.90
C ASN A 23 -0.24 -6.44 -1.40
N GLU A 24 -0.46 -5.13 -1.37
CA GLU A 24 -1.77 -4.52 -1.62
C GLU A 24 -1.69 -3.54 -2.79
N ILE A 25 -2.80 -3.41 -3.52
CA ILE A 25 -2.97 -2.43 -4.60
C ILE A 25 -4.12 -1.52 -4.23
N PHE A 26 -3.86 -0.22 -4.16
CA PHE A 26 -4.85 0.80 -3.85
C PHE A 26 -5.15 1.63 -5.09
N TYR A 27 -6.43 1.86 -5.39
CA TYR A 27 -6.88 2.71 -6.49
C TYR A 27 -7.24 4.13 -6.02
N SER A 28 -7.06 4.41 -4.73
CA SER A 28 -7.35 5.69 -4.09
C SER A 28 -6.35 5.95 -2.98
N GLU A 29 -5.83 7.18 -2.90
CA GLU A 29 -4.98 7.61 -1.79
C GLU A 29 -5.69 7.49 -0.43
N ILE A 30 -7.01 7.65 -0.40
CA ILE A 30 -7.80 7.56 0.83
C ILE A 30 -7.75 6.13 1.38
N ASP A 31 -7.89 5.13 0.52
CA ASP A 31 -7.88 3.72 0.94
C ASP A 31 -6.50 3.28 1.39
N TYR A 32 -5.44 3.73 0.69
CA TYR A 32 -4.07 3.56 1.13
C TYR A 32 -3.82 4.17 2.52
N LYS A 33 -4.26 5.42 2.74
CA LYS A 33 -4.09 6.10 4.05
C LYS A 33 -4.85 5.39 5.16
N LYS A 34 -6.08 4.94 4.91
CA LYS A 34 -6.87 4.16 5.88
C LYS A 34 -6.16 2.87 6.25
N PHE A 35 -5.62 2.14 5.27
CA PHE A 35 -4.87 0.92 5.50
C PHE A 35 -3.64 1.15 6.39
N ILE A 36 -2.82 2.16 6.07
CA ILE A 36 -1.63 2.48 6.87
C ILE A 36 -1.99 2.89 8.31
N LEU A 37 -3.09 3.63 8.51
CA LEU A 37 -3.56 4.01 9.84
C LEU A 37 -4.13 2.83 10.65
N SER A 38 -4.56 1.76 9.98
CA SER A 38 -5.09 0.54 10.62
C SER A 38 -4.02 -0.50 10.96
N LEU A 39 -2.77 -0.28 10.53
CA LEU A 39 -1.63 -1.16 10.66
C LEU A 39 -0.85 -0.91 11.96
#